data_AF-A0A6I5ZWX9-F1
#
_entry.id   AF-A0A6I5ZWX9-F1
#
_cell.length_a   1.000
_cell.length_b   1.000
_cell.length_c   1.000
_cell.angle_alpha   90.00
_cell.angle_beta   90.00
_cell.angle_gamma   90.00
#
_symmetry.space_group_name_H-M   'P 1'
#
loop_
_entity.id
_entity.type
_entity.pdbx_description
1 polymer ?
#
loop_
_entity_poly.entity_id
_entity_poly.type
_entity_poly.pdbx_seq_one_letter_code
_entity_poly.pdbx_strand_id
1 'polypeptide(L)' 'MPQYEVKAPSGRKLIVEAKDSSQAKRLACKKWGIKPSDYWCGVTSLKAKKVNS' A
#
# COMPACT_ATOMS: atom_id res chain seq x y z
N MET A 1 13.44 3.25 -8.88
CA MET A 1 12.05 3.66 -8.57
C MET A 1 11.96 3.95 -7.07
N PRO A 2 11.14 4.91 -6.62
CA PRO A 2 11.00 5.19 -5.19
C PRO A 2 10.34 4.02 -4.46
N GLN A 3 10.77 3.80 -3.21
CA GLN A 3 10.20 2.79 -2.32
C GLN A 3 9.19 3.41 -1.38
N TYR A 4 8.09 2.71 -1.19
CA TYR A 4 7.00 3.08 -0.30
C TYR A 4 6.74 1.97 0.72
N GLU A 5 6.71 2.32 2.00
CA GLU A 5 6.19 1.49 3.07
C GLU A 5 4.67 1.69 3.13
N VAL A 6 3.91 0.64 2.88
CA VAL A 6 2.46 0.59 2.99
C VAL A 6 2.08 -0.11 4.28
N LYS A 7 1.29 0.56 5.12
CA LYS A 7 0.76 0.05 6.38
C LYS A 7 -0.76 -0.14 6.27
N ALA A 8 -1.23 -1.33 6.62
CA ALA A 8 -2.64 -1.66 6.73
C ALA A 8 -3.18 -1.35 8.13
N PRO A 9 -4.51 -1.14 8.27
CA PRO A 9 -5.16 -0.95 9.58
C PRO A 9 -4.92 -2.12 10.53
N SER A 10 -4.82 -3.35 9.99
CA SER A 10 -4.51 -4.57 10.74
C SER A 10 -3.10 -4.63 11.31
N GLY A 11 -2.26 -3.61 11.08
CA GLY A 11 -0.87 -3.57 11.52
C GLY A 11 0.13 -4.20 10.55
N ARG A 12 -0.33 -4.89 9.49
CA ARG A 12 0.53 -5.41 8.42
C ARG A 12 1.27 -4.28 7.72
N LYS A 13 2.53 -4.53 7.38
CA LYS A 13 3.40 -3.60 6.65
C LYS A 13 3.99 -4.28 5.43
N LEU A 14 4.20 -3.52 4.38
CA LEU A 14 4.78 -4.02 3.15
C LEU A 14 5.56 -2.90 2.46
N ILE A 15 6.81 -3.18 2.09
CA ILE A 15 7.58 -2.26 1.27
C ILE A 15 7.40 -2.66 -0.19
N VAL A 16 7.04 -1.68 -1.02
CA VAL A 16 6.86 -1.87 -2.46
C VAL A 16 7.52 -0.74 -3.23
N GLU A 17 8.07 -1.11 -4.39
CA GLU A 17 8.54 -0.14 -5.37
C GLU A 17 7.35 0.33 -6.21
N ALA A 18 7.17 1.64 -6.27
CA ALA A 18 6.06 2.24 -6.98
C ALA A 18 6.43 3.64 -7.45
N LYS A 19 5.76 4.13 -8.49
CA LYS A 19 5.95 5.50 -8.98
C LYS A 19 5.37 6.52 -7.99
N ASP A 20 4.25 6.18 -7.36
CA ASP A 20 3.49 7.04 -6.46
C ASP A 20 2.83 6.22 -5.33
N SER A 21 2.31 6.94 -4.34
CA SER A 21 1.65 6.35 -3.16
C SER A 21 0.38 5.57 -3.51
N SER A 22 -0.34 5.92 -4.57
CA SER A 22 -1.57 5.23 -4.98
C SER A 22 -1.25 3.88 -5.62
N GLN A 23 -0.23 3.84 -6.47
CA GLN A 23 0.28 2.60 -7.07
C GLN A 23 0.84 1.68 -5.98
N ALA A 24 1.57 2.22 -4.99
CA ALA A 24 2.08 1.44 -3.87
C ALA A 24 0.95 0.72 -3.12
N LYS A 25 -0.13 1.44 -2.77
CA LYS A 25 -1.28 0.85 -2.09
C LYS A 25 -1.99 -0.21 -2.92
N ARG A 26 -2.17 0.01 -4.23
CA ARG A 26 -2.78 -0.99 -5.14
C ARG A 26 -1.94 -2.26 -5.24
N LEU A 27 -0.61 -2.12 -5.32
CA LEU A 27 0.32 -3.25 -5.31
C LEU A 27 0.27 -4.00 -3.98
N ALA A 28 0.15 -3.30 -2.86
CA ALA A 28 -0.02 -3.91 -1.55
C ALA A 28 -1.34 -4.70 -1.45
N CYS A 29 -2.47 -4.12 -1.89
CA CYS A 29 -3.74 -4.83 -2.00
C CYS A 29 -3.61 -6.11 -2.84
N LYS A 30 -2.99 -6.03 -4.02
CA LYS A 30 -2.77 -7.20 -4.89
C LYS A 30 -1.93 -8.28 -4.21
N LYS A 31 -0.83 -7.90 -3.55
CA LYS A 31 0.04 -8.84 -2.81
C LYS A 31 -0.68 -9.49 -1.61
N TRP A 32 -1.61 -8.79 -0.98
CA TRP A 32 -2.40 -9.32 0.12
C TRP A 32 -3.69 -10.04 -0.32
N GLY A 33 -3.97 -10.12 -1.62
CA GLY A 33 -5.20 -10.71 -2.15
C GLY A 33 -6.47 -9.90 -1.83
N ILE A 34 -6.32 -8.62 -1.51
CA ILE A 34 -7.41 -7.71 -1.11
C ILE A 34 -7.87 -6.92 -2.33
N LYS A 35 -9.18 -6.72 -2.48
CA LYS A 35 -9.72 -5.83 -3.50
C LYS A 35 -9.34 -4.38 -3.18
N PRO A 36 -8.77 -3.61 -4.13
CA PRO A 36 -8.43 -2.21 -3.89
C PRO A 36 -9.60 -1.32 -3.46
N SER A 37 -10.82 -1.67 -3.87
CA SER A 37 -12.08 -0.99 -3.56
C SER A 37 -12.71 -1.45 -2.24
N ASP A 38 -12.07 -2.35 -1.49
CA ASP A 38 -12.59 -2.80 -0.20
C ASP A 38 -12.59 -1.63 0.79
N TYR A 39 -13.73 -1.39 1.44
CA TYR A 39 -13.90 -0.23 2.32
C TYR A 39 -13.04 -0.35 3.59
N TRP A 40 -12.87 -1.56 4.12
CA TRP A 40 -12.16 -1.79 5.37
C TRP A 40 -10.67 -1.95 5.16
N CYS A 41 -10.27 -2.68 4.12
CA CYS A 41 -8.88 -3.10 3.89
C CYS A 41 -8.30 -2.64 2.55
N GLY A 42 -9.05 -1.91 1.74
CA GLY A 42 -8.63 -1.42 0.43
C GLY A 42 -7.79 -0.15 0.50
N VAL A 43 -7.55 0.46 -0.67
CA VAL A 43 -6.58 1.53 -0.87
C VAL A 43 -6.83 2.76 0.01
N THR A 44 -8.09 3.07 0.30
CA THR A 44 -8.48 4.19 1.17
C THR A 44 -8.01 4.01 2.61
N SER A 45 -8.01 2.76 3.09
CA SER A 45 -7.65 2.42 4.47
C SER A 45 -6.16 2.20 4.66
N LEU A 46 -5.41 2.02 3.58
CA LEU A 46 -3.95 1.88 3.61
C LEU A 46 -3.25 3.24 3.72
N LYS A 47 -2.19 3.31 4.53
CA LYS A 47 -1.27 4.46 4.57
C LYS A 47 0.02 4.10 3.83
N ALA A 48 0.48 4.97 2.94
CA ALA A 48 1.74 4.78 2.21
C ALA A 48 2.69 5.93 2.56
N LYS A 49 3.94 5.60 2.89
CA LYS A 49 5.00 6.56 3.21
C LYS A 49 6.22 6.26 2.33
N LYS A 50 6.77 7.28 1.66
CA LYS A 50 8.02 7.15 0.91
C LYS A 50 9.16 6.91 1.91
N VAL A 51 9.95 5.87 1.70
CA VAL A 51 11.03 5.46 2.64
C VAL A 51 12.42 5.81 2.12
N ASN A 52 12.60 5.93 0.81
CA ASN A 52 13.82 6.49 0.23
C ASN A 52 13.46 7.73 -0.57
N SER A 53 13.96 8.88 -0.13
CA SER A 53 13.86 10.15 -0.86
C SER A 53 14.98 10.27 -1.87
#